data_AF-A0A955WAA3-F1
#
_entry.id   AF-A0A955WAA3-F1
#
_cell.length_a   1.000
_cell.length_b   1.000
_cell.length_c   1.000
_cell.angle_alpha   90.00
_cell.angle_beta   90.00
_cell.angle_gamma   90.00
#
_symmetry.space_group_name_H-M   'P 1'
#
loop_
_entity.id
_entity.type
_entity.pdbx_description
1 polymer ?
#
loop_
_entity_poly.entity_id
_entity_poly.type
_entity_poly.pdbx_seq_one_letter_code
_entity_poly.pdbx_strand_id
1 'polypeptide(L)'
;SSSYDGGGYDGGGGGGGGGVAALVAGVVLYLIISMVLGHLRFRSGDTVRGRVPTTNRIDVSGLMLAIDWRARKHVQGQLERLARDGDTSSRDGLARLARETALALRRAELSWLYGSVLNTLPAAPQDAERVFRKAAADARAKFRYELIRNANGSTRVTSGPEQRASREEGEGVVVVTLLVAAHRELIDVADVTDANEVRHLLDQVIALDGDSLAVLEVIWSPADEDDRMSTAELEVLYPELRRINEQTLAGRVFCAFCAAPFAKELAVCPHCGAPVEDARPSR
;
A
#
# COMPACT_ATOMS: atom_id res chain seq x y z
N SER A 1 86.50 -0.75 30.87
CA SER A 1 87.37 -0.39 29.74
C SER A 1 86.56 -0.48 28.45
N SER A 2 86.33 0.67 27.82
CA SER A 2 86.36 0.94 26.36
C SER A 2 86.01 -0.18 25.36
N SER A 3 85.26 -0.02 24.27
CA SER A 3 84.58 1.11 23.60
C SER A 3 83.88 0.56 22.31
N TYR A 4 83.07 1.42 21.65
CA TYR A 4 82.62 1.40 20.22
C TYR A 4 81.57 0.34 19.83
N ASP A 5 80.56 0.54 18.98
CA ASP A 5 80.20 1.50 17.92
C ASP A 5 78.65 1.59 17.90
N GLY A 6 77.91 2.61 17.45
CA GLY A 6 78.11 3.50 16.31
C GLY A 6 76.89 3.37 15.37
N GLY A 7 76.33 4.50 14.92
CA GLY A 7 75.48 4.57 13.72
C GLY A 7 74.01 4.91 13.92
N GLY A 8 73.63 6.14 13.54
CA GLY A 8 72.24 6.58 13.39
C GLY A 8 71.76 6.66 11.94
N TYR A 9 70.47 6.94 11.77
CA TYR A 9 69.78 7.58 10.64
C TYR A 9 68.34 7.86 11.14
N ASP A 10 67.82 9.09 11.19
CA ASP A 10 67.31 9.97 10.12
C ASP A 10 66.07 9.48 9.37
N GLY A 11 65.10 10.39 9.21
CA GLY A 11 63.90 10.29 8.34
C GLY A 11 62.60 10.24 9.14
N GLY A 12 61.85 11.32 9.31
CA GLY A 12 60.97 11.91 8.27
C GLY A 12 59.60 11.23 8.36
N GLY A 13 58.53 11.84 8.88
CA GLY A 13 57.82 12.96 8.25
C GLY A 13 56.74 12.41 7.31
N GLY A 14 55.48 12.77 7.54
CA GLY A 14 54.43 12.64 6.50
C GLY A 14 53.10 12.10 7.00
N GLY A 15 52.07 12.94 6.93
CA GLY A 15 50.69 12.60 7.26
C GLY A 15 50.05 11.62 6.26
N GLY A 16 48.90 11.10 6.65
CA GLY A 16 48.09 10.23 5.79
C GLY A 16 46.64 10.27 6.22
N GLY A 17 45.87 11.21 5.66
CA GLY A 17 44.41 11.26 5.73
C GLY A 17 43.77 10.07 5.01
N GLY A 18 43.89 8.88 5.60
CA GLY A 18 43.38 7.62 5.04
C GLY A 18 42.05 7.15 5.62
N GLY A 19 41.50 7.82 6.65
CA GLY A 19 40.28 7.36 7.32
C GLY A 19 38.99 7.71 6.58
N VAL A 20 38.93 8.87 5.92
CA VAL A 20 37.68 9.37 5.32
C VAL A 20 37.49 8.94 3.88
N ALA A 21 38.57 8.80 3.09
CA ALA A 21 38.48 8.35 1.70
C ALA A 21 38.12 6.86 1.57
N ALA A 22 38.61 6.01 2.49
CA ALA A 22 38.30 4.57 2.50
C ALA A 22 36.84 4.29 2.88
N LEU A 23 36.26 5.07 3.80
CA LEU A 23 34.86 4.93 4.21
C LEU A 23 33.89 5.41 3.12
N VAL A 24 34.21 6.51 2.43
CA VAL A 24 33.39 7.01 1.31
C VAL A 24 33.44 6.06 0.13
N ALA A 25 34.60 5.49 -0.21
CA ALA A 25 34.72 4.50 -1.27
C ALA A 25 33.93 3.21 -0.97
N GLY A 26 33.89 2.77 0.30
CA GLY A 26 33.11 1.61 0.72
C GLY A 26 31.59 1.83 0.61
N VAL A 27 31.09 3.01 0.99
CA VAL A 27 29.66 3.36 0.86
C VAL A 27 29.26 3.46 -0.60
N VAL A 28 30.07 4.10 -1.44
CA VAL A 28 29.78 4.21 -2.88
C VAL A 28 29.78 2.84 -3.56
N LEU A 29 30.73 1.96 -3.22
CA LEU A 29 30.76 0.59 -3.75
C LEU A 29 29.55 -0.23 -3.29
N TYR A 30 29.13 -0.09 -2.04
CA TYR A 30 27.91 -0.72 -1.51
C TYR A 30 26.65 -0.24 -2.25
N LEU A 31 26.53 1.06 -2.51
CA LEU A 31 25.39 1.63 -3.26
C LEU A 31 25.38 1.20 -4.74
N ILE A 32 26.54 1.07 -5.38
CA ILE A 32 26.64 0.58 -6.75
C ILE A 32 26.28 -0.91 -6.80
N ILE A 33 26.77 -1.72 -5.87
CA ILE A 33 26.45 -3.16 -5.78
C ILE A 33 24.96 -3.37 -5.49
N SER A 34 24.37 -2.59 -4.58
CA SER A 34 22.94 -2.68 -4.28
C SER A 34 22.07 -2.24 -5.46
N MET A 35 22.48 -1.21 -6.21
CA MET A 35 21.79 -0.77 -7.43
C MET A 35 21.90 -1.80 -8.57
N VAL A 36 23.07 -2.43 -8.75
CA VAL A 36 23.29 -3.47 -9.77
C VAL A 36 22.53 -4.75 -9.42
N LEU A 37 22.54 -5.18 -8.14
CA LEU A 37 21.75 -6.33 -7.68
C LEU A 37 20.25 -6.04 -7.74
N GLY A 38 19.82 -4.81 -7.48
CA GLY A 38 18.44 -4.36 -7.70
C GLY A 38 18.03 -4.46 -9.17
N HIS A 39 18.86 -3.93 -10.09
CA HIS A 39 18.59 -4.01 -11.53
C HIS A 39 18.63 -5.44 -12.10
N LEU A 40 19.49 -6.31 -11.58
CA LEU A 40 19.55 -7.71 -11.98
C LEU A 40 18.33 -8.51 -11.48
N ARG A 41 17.79 -8.17 -10.31
CA ARG A 41 16.52 -8.72 -9.81
C ARG A 41 15.31 -8.23 -10.59
N PHE A 42 15.30 -6.95 -10.99
CA PHE A 42 14.24 -6.38 -11.83
C PHE A 42 14.28 -6.84 -13.30
N ARG A 43 15.44 -7.25 -13.83
CA ARG A 43 15.56 -7.78 -15.21
C ARG A 43 15.37 -9.29 -15.33
N SER A 44 15.27 -10.03 -14.22
CA SER A 44 15.08 -11.48 -14.24
C SER A 44 13.60 -11.86 -14.17
N GLY A 45 12.80 -11.32 -15.08
CA GLY A 45 11.56 -11.95 -15.53
C GLY A 45 11.83 -12.55 -16.90
N ASP A 46 12.16 -13.83 -16.97
CA ASP A 46 11.27 -14.86 -17.54
C ASP A 46 11.95 -16.25 -17.67
N THR A 47 11.16 -17.29 -17.39
CA THR A 47 11.29 -18.71 -17.79
C THR A 47 12.44 -19.58 -17.24
N VAL A 48 12.10 -20.60 -16.42
CA VAL A 48 11.98 -22.03 -16.80
C VAL A 48 11.74 -22.90 -15.53
N ARG A 49 10.76 -23.79 -15.65
CA ARG A 49 10.37 -24.89 -14.77
C ARG A 49 11.47 -25.47 -13.87
N GLY A 50 11.18 -25.50 -12.57
CA GLY A 50 11.83 -26.38 -11.59
C GLY A 50 10.95 -26.51 -10.35
N ARG A 51 10.30 -27.66 -10.19
CA ARG A 51 9.58 -28.01 -8.95
C ARG A 51 10.62 -28.19 -7.85
N VAL A 52 10.71 -27.25 -6.90
CA VAL A 52 11.51 -27.35 -5.66
C VAL A 52 10.80 -26.57 -4.54
N PRO A 53 11.02 -26.94 -3.27
CA PRO A 53 10.01 -27.42 -2.32
C PRO A 53 9.08 -26.31 -1.79
N THR A 54 7.92 -26.67 -1.27
CA THR A 54 7.09 -25.79 -0.43
C THR A 54 7.89 -25.40 0.83
N THR A 55 8.71 -24.36 0.73
CA THR A 55 9.07 -23.60 1.92
C THR A 55 7.76 -23.01 2.42
N ASN A 56 7.28 -23.44 3.58
CA ASN A 56 6.04 -22.95 4.21
C ASN A 56 6.22 -21.48 4.65
N ARG A 57 6.49 -20.60 3.69
CA ARG A 57 6.68 -19.17 3.86
C ARG A 57 5.36 -18.50 3.54
N ILE A 58 5.06 -17.48 4.33
CA ILE A 58 3.85 -16.69 4.21
C ILE A 58 4.27 -15.28 3.86
N ASP A 59 3.71 -14.76 2.79
CA ASP A 59 3.83 -13.36 2.42
C ASP A 59 2.71 -12.55 3.05
N VAL A 60 3.02 -11.37 3.56
CA VAL A 60 2.05 -10.42 4.11
C VAL A 60 2.08 -9.15 3.28
N SER A 61 0.93 -8.80 2.71
CA SER A 61 0.74 -7.54 2.00
C SER A 61 -0.42 -6.76 2.61
N GLY A 62 -0.27 -5.44 2.68
CA GLY A 62 -1.32 -4.56 3.19
C GLY A 62 -1.52 -3.37 2.27
N LEU A 63 -2.77 -3.04 1.95
CA LEU A 63 -3.14 -1.85 1.21
C LEU A 63 -4.05 -0.98 2.08
N MET A 64 -3.65 0.26 2.35
CA MET A 64 -4.53 1.30 2.85
C MET A 64 -4.90 2.22 1.70
N LEU A 65 -6.19 2.45 1.49
CA LEU A 65 -6.69 3.24 0.38
C LEU A 65 -7.80 4.18 0.86
N ALA A 66 -7.56 5.47 0.74
CA ALA A 66 -8.56 6.50 0.97
C ALA A 66 -9.41 6.68 -0.28
N ILE A 67 -10.71 6.52 -0.11
CA ILE A 67 -11.74 6.67 -1.14
C ILE A 67 -12.50 7.97 -0.90
N ASP A 68 -12.64 8.76 -1.96
CA ASP A 68 -13.35 10.04 -1.88
C ASP A 68 -14.88 9.91 -1.76
N TRP A 69 -15.51 11.04 -1.48
CA TRP A 69 -16.94 11.19 -1.26
C TRP A 69 -17.84 10.60 -2.37
N ARG A 70 -17.36 10.50 -3.62
CA ARG A 70 -18.18 10.02 -4.74
C ARG A 70 -18.47 8.54 -4.65
N ALA A 71 -17.55 7.77 -4.06
CA ALA A 71 -17.70 6.32 -3.89
C ALA A 71 -17.81 5.89 -2.43
N ARG A 72 -17.50 6.77 -1.46
CA ARG A 72 -17.52 6.51 -0.01
C ARG A 72 -18.72 5.69 0.46
N LYS A 73 -19.93 6.23 0.27
CA LYS A 73 -21.19 5.59 0.71
C LYS A 73 -21.36 4.20 0.10
N HIS A 74 -21.04 4.05 -1.17
CA HIS A 74 -21.16 2.76 -1.87
C HIS A 74 -20.17 1.73 -1.32
N VAL A 75 -18.91 2.12 -1.11
CA VAL A 75 -17.86 1.25 -0.55
C VAL A 75 -18.19 0.86 0.89
N GLN A 76 -18.53 1.81 1.77
CA GLN A 76 -18.94 1.52 3.15
C GLN A 76 -20.10 0.53 3.18
N GLY A 77 -21.16 0.77 2.40
CA GLY A 77 -22.31 -0.13 2.35
C GLY A 77 -21.98 -1.51 1.78
N GLN A 78 -21.03 -1.63 0.84
CA GLN A 78 -20.53 -2.93 0.36
C GLN A 78 -19.77 -3.68 1.47
N LEU A 79 -18.84 -3.01 2.14
CA LEU A 79 -18.05 -3.59 3.22
C LEU A 79 -18.92 -4.01 4.41
N GLU A 80 -19.92 -3.20 4.75
CA GLU A 80 -20.88 -3.53 5.81
C GLU A 80 -21.67 -4.80 5.48
N ARG A 81 -22.17 -4.95 4.24
CA ARG A 81 -22.83 -6.18 3.81
C ARG A 81 -21.91 -7.39 3.85
N LEU A 82 -20.67 -7.25 3.37
CA LEU A 82 -19.67 -8.32 3.43
C LEU A 82 -19.36 -8.71 4.88
N ALA A 83 -19.29 -7.74 5.79
CA ALA A 83 -19.09 -8.02 7.21
C ALA A 83 -20.33 -8.67 7.85
N ARG A 84 -21.57 -8.31 7.46
CA ARG A 84 -22.79 -8.92 8.01
C ARG A 84 -22.96 -10.37 7.57
N ASP A 85 -22.81 -10.62 6.27
CA ASP A 85 -23.23 -11.88 5.63
C ASP A 85 -22.06 -12.79 5.24
N GLY A 86 -20.83 -12.32 5.42
CA GLY A 86 -19.60 -13.01 5.05
C GLY A 86 -19.31 -14.24 5.90
N ASP A 87 -18.89 -15.33 5.26
CA ASP A 87 -18.35 -16.50 5.95
C ASP A 87 -16.88 -16.27 6.30
N THR A 88 -16.60 -16.06 7.59
CA THR A 88 -15.24 -15.96 8.15
C THR A 88 -14.80 -17.23 8.88
N SER A 89 -15.59 -18.31 8.77
CA SER A 89 -15.30 -19.61 9.41
C SER A 89 -14.61 -20.61 8.48
N SER A 90 -14.66 -20.37 7.16
CA SER A 90 -14.04 -21.22 6.15
C SER A 90 -12.99 -20.47 5.32
N ARG A 91 -12.01 -21.20 4.78
CA ARG A 91 -10.97 -20.65 3.90
C ARG A 91 -11.55 -20.10 2.60
N ASP A 92 -12.50 -20.81 1.99
CA ASP A 92 -13.19 -20.36 0.78
C ASP A 92 -14.04 -19.11 1.04
N GLY A 93 -14.65 -19.02 2.22
CA GLY A 93 -15.35 -17.83 2.69
C GLY A 93 -14.42 -16.62 2.79
N LEU A 94 -13.26 -16.78 3.41
CA LEU A 94 -12.23 -15.73 3.48
C LEU A 94 -11.72 -15.33 2.09
N ALA A 95 -11.44 -16.29 1.20
CA ALA A 95 -11.00 -15.99 -0.16
C ALA A 95 -12.07 -15.23 -0.95
N ARG A 96 -13.34 -15.58 -0.77
CA ARG A 96 -14.47 -14.84 -1.33
C ARG A 96 -14.53 -13.42 -0.77
N LEU A 97 -14.38 -13.24 0.53
CA LEU A 97 -14.38 -11.91 1.15
C LEU A 97 -13.23 -11.03 0.66
N ALA A 98 -12.02 -11.59 0.53
CA ALA A 98 -10.86 -10.90 -0.02
C ALA A 98 -11.14 -10.42 -1.45
N ARG A 99 -11.65 -11.32 -2.30
CA ARG A 99 -12.00 -11.02 -3.69
C ARG A 99 -13.08 -9.96 -3.82
N GLU A 100 -14.20 -10.09 -3.09
CA GLU A 100 -15.29 -9.12 -3.15
C GLU A 100 -14.87 -7.74 -2.65
N THR A 101 -14.03 -7.70 -1.60
CA THR A 101 -13.43 -6.46 -1.09
C THR A 101 -12.53 -5.83 -2.14
N ALA A 102 -11.62 -6.60 -2.74
CA ALA A 102 -10.72 -6.09 -3.76
C ALA A 102 -11.49 -5.59 -5.01
N LEU A 103 -12.55 -6.30 -5.42
CA LEU A 103 -13.44 -5.87 -6.51
C LEU A 103 -14.20 -4.58 -6.17
N ALA A 104 -14.67 -4.42 -4.92
CA ALA A 104 -15.30 -3.18 -4.46
C ALA A 104 -14.34 -1.99 -4.59
N LEU A 105 -13.09 -2.16 -4.14
CA LEU A 105 -12.04 -1.15 -4.26
C LEU A 105 -11.70 -0.86 -5.73
N ARG A 106 -11.60 -1.88 -6.59
CA ARG A 106 -11.36 -1.72 -8.04
C ARG A 106 -12.48 -0.97 -8.75
N ARG A 107 -13.75 -1.21 -8.39
CA ARG A 107 -14.88 -0.44 -8.93
C ARG A 107 -14.85 1.03 -8.53
N ALA A 108 -14.19 1.36 -7.42
CA ALA A 108 -14.02 2.73 -6.93
C ALA A 108 -12.73 3.40 -7.42
N GLU A 109 -12.06 2.88 -8.46
CA GLU A 109 -10.76 3.36 -8.95
C GLU A 109 -10.72 4.88 -9.16
N LEU A 110 -11.75 5.43 -9.81
CA LEU A 110 -11.82 6.86 -10.09
C LEU A 110 -11.94 7.76 -8.85
N SER A 111 -12.17 7.16 -7.68
CA SER A 111 -12.31 7.79 -6.37
C SER A 111 -11.14 7.48 -5.43
N TRP A 112 -10.09 6.80 -5.90
CA TRP A 112 -8.86 6.64 -5.11
C TRP A 112 -8.19 7.99 -4.92
N LEU A 113 -7.96 8.38 -3.66
CA LEU A 113 -7.46 9.70 -3.29
C LEU A 113 -6.05 9.61 -2.69
N TYR A 114 -5.85 8.76 -1.68
CA TYR A 114 -4.54 8.50 -1.08
C TYR A 114 -4.33 6.99 -0.90
N GLY A 115 -3.08 6.55 -0.91
CA GLY A 115 -2.72 5.16 -0.66
C GLY A 115 -1.48 5.01 0.21
N SER A 116 -1.38 3.87 0.90
CA SER A 116 -0.15 3.37 1.52
C SER A 116 -0.11 1.86 1.39
N VAL A 117 1.10 1.30 1.36
CA VAL A 117 1.31 -0.13 1.20
C VAL A 117 2.28 -0.67 2.24
N LEU A 118 2.00 -1.87 2.72
CA LEU A 118 2.90 -2.72 3.48
C LEU A 118 3.35 -3.85 2.56
N ASN A 119 4.63 -3.85 2.20
CA ASN A 119 5.28 -4.96 1.51
C ASN A 119 6.17 -5.70 2.52
N THR A 120 6.16 -7.03 2.46
CA THR A 120 7.04 -7.85 3.30
C THR A 120 7.70 -8.92 2.44
N LEU A 121 8.90 -9.36 2.82
CA LEU A 121 9.45 -10.55 2.20
C LEU A 121 8.75 -11.78 2.80
N PRO A 122 8.42 -12.81 1.99
CA PRO A 122 7.82 -14.03 2.51
C PRO A 122 8.60 -14.57 3.71
N ALA A 123 7.96 -14.81 4.84
CA ALA A 123 8.62 -15.13 6.10
C ALA A 123 8.14 -16.46 6.68
N ALA A 124 8.81 -16.95 7.73
CA ALA A 124 8.28 -18.10 8.48
C ALA A 124 6.90 -17.76 9.08
N PRO A 125 6.00 -18.73 9.29
CA PRO A 125 4.62 -18.45 9.68
C PRO A 125 4.48 -17.60 10.96
N GLN A 126 5.33 -17.83 11.96
CA GLN A 126 5.34 -17.07 13.21
C GLN A 126 5.74 -15.60 13.01
N ASP A 127 6.70 -15.34 12.11
CA ASP A 127 7.15 -13.99 11.79
C ASP A 127 6.09 -13.24 10.99
N ALA A 128 5.51 -13.90 9.98
CA ALA A 128 4.41 -13.37 9.19
C ALA A 128 3.18 -13.04 10.07
N GLU A 129 2.81 -13.94 10.99
CA GLU A 129 1.72 -13.71 11.94
C GLU A 129 1.98 -12.50 12.83
N ARG A 130 3.21 -12.33 13.33
CA ARG A 130 3.59 -11.18 14.14
C ARG A 130 3.46 -9.87 13.37
N VAL A 131 3.94 -9.83 12.12
CA VAL A 131 3.83 -8.66 11.25
C VAL A 131 2.35 -8.35 10.96
N PHE A 132 1.58 -9.37 10.58
CA PHE A 132 0.16 -9.23 10.29
C PHE A 132 -0.62 -8.69 11.50
N ARG A 133 -0.45 -9.29 12.68
CA ARG A 133 -1.13 -8.86 13.90
C ARG A 133 -0.77 -7.43 14.29
N LYS A 134 0.51 -7.04 14.12
CA LYS A 134 0.94 -5.66 14.35
C LYS A 134 0.24 -4.69 13.38
N ALA A 135 0.27 -4.97 12.08
CA ALA A 135 -0.39 -4.12 11.08
C ALA A 135 -1.90 -3.99 11.34
N ALA A 136 -2.55 -5.11 11.69
CA ALA A 136 -3.98 -5.13 12.01
C ALA A 136 -4.30 -4.35 13.30
N ALA A 137 -3.44 -4.39 14.31
CA ALA A 137 -3.59 -3.61 15.53
C ALA A 137 -3.39 -2.11 15.28
N ASP A 138 -2.35 -1.75 14.52
CA ASP A 138 -2.04 -0.36 14.15
C ASP A 138 -3.19 0.26 13.33
N ALA A 139 -3.82 -0.52 12.43
CA ALA A 139 -5.01 -0.08 11.68
C ALA A 139 -6.24 0.09 12.58
N ARG A 140 -6.52 -0.88 13.47
CA ARG A 140 -7.66 -0.81 14.41
C ARG A 140 -7.54 0.35 15.41
N ALA A 141 -6.32 0.74 15.77
CA ALA A 141 -6.08 1.87 16.68
C ALA A 141 -6.60 3.21 16.10
N LYS A 142 -6.87 3.28 14.80
CA LYS A 142 -7.41 4.47 14.10
C LYS A 142 -8.94 4.49 14.07
N PHE A 143 -9.61 3.51 14.68
CA PHE A 143 -11.06 3.53 14.82
C PHE A 143 -11.51 4.55 15.86
N ARG A 144 -12.44 5.42 15.46
CA ARG A 144 -13.23 6.19 16.41
C ARG A 144 -14.30 5.29 17.06
N TYR A 145 -15.00 4.50 16.24
CA TYR A 145 -16.03 3.55 16.68
C TYR A 145 -15.99 2.25 15.86
N GLU A 146 -15.88 1.09 16.53
CA GLU A 146 -16.00 -0.23 15.89
C GLU A 146 -17.48 -0.68 15.95
N LEU A 147 -18.22 -0.45 14.87
CA LEU A 147 -19.68 -0.69 14.81
C LEU A 147 -20.05 -2.10 14.36
N ILE A 148 -19.19 -2.74 13.57
CA ILE A 148 -19.40 -4.11 13.10
C ILE A 148 -18.08 -4.85 13.08
N ARG A 149 -18.10 -6.11 13.53
CA ARG A 149 -16.97 -7.01 13.50
C ARG A 149 -17.45 -8.42 13.16
N ASN A 150 -16.87 -9.02 12.14
CA ASN A 150 -17.09 -10.42 11.79
C ASN A 150 -15.76 -11.15 11.80
N ALA A 151 -15.62 -12.14 12.69
CA ALA A 151 -14.41 -12.92 12.82
C ALA A 151 -14.74 -14.34 13.32
N ASN A 152 -14.06 -15.35 12.76
CA ASN A 152 -14.18 -16.75 13.17
C ASN A 152 -15.64 -17.26 13.17
N GLY A 153 -16.43 -16.86 12.17
CA GLY A 153 -17.84 -17.21 12.03
C GLY A 153 -18.80 -16.48 12.98
N SER A 154 -18.31 -15.48 13.74
CA SER A 154 -19.13 -14.70 14.65
C SER A 154 -19.19 -13.24 14.22
N THR A 155 -20.42 -12.75 14.00
CA THR A 155 -20.70 -11.35 13.69
C THR A 155 -21.24 -10.64 14.94
N ARG A 156 -20.61 -9.52 15.30
CA ARG A 156 -21.05 -8.59 16.32
C ARG A 156 -21.37 -7.24 15.67
N VAL A 157 -22.52 -6.69 16.01
CA VAL A 157 -22.95 -5.35 15.61
C VAL A 157 -23.20 -4.54 16.89
N THR A 158 -22.60 -3.37 16.96
CA THR A 158 -22.70 -2.44 18.09
C THR A 158 -23.30 -1.13 17.58
N SER A 159 -24.28 -0.60 18.29
CA SER A 159 -24.79 0.75 18.00
C SER A 159 -23.75 1.79 18.40
N GLY A 160 -23.42 2.69 17.48
CA GLY A 160 -22.61 3.87 17.76
C GLY A 160 -23.43 4.96 18.46
N PRO A 161 -22.78 6.01 18.99
CA PRO A 161 -23.49 7.22 19.36
C PRO A 161 -24.19 7.83 18.13
N GLU A 162 -25.27 8.59 18.34
CA GLU A 162 -25.89 9.36 17.26
C GLU A 162 -24.87 10.38 16.75
N GLN A 163 -24.40 10.20 15.52
CA GLN A 163 -23.44 11.08 14.88
C GLN A 163 -24.17 12.07 13.98
N ARG A 164 -23.69 13.31 13.94
CA ARG A 164 -24.20 14.32 13.03
C ARG A 164 -23.01 14.97 12.35
N ALA A 165 -22.94 14.78 11.03
CA ALA A 165 -21.94 15.44 10.22
C ALA A 165 -22.01 16.96 10.40
N SER A 166 -20.86 17.57 10.68
CA SER A 166 -20.70 19.02 10.66
C SER A 166 -20.58 19.51 9.21
N ARG A 167 -20.98 20.75 8.94
CA ARG A 167 -20.78 21.36 7.61
C ARG A 167 -19.30 21.42 7.20
N GLU A 168 -18.41 21.51 8.18
CA GLU A 168 -16.96 21.63 7.98
C GLU A 168 -16.31 20.30 7.53
N GLU A 169 -16.98 19.16 7.76
CA GLU A 169 -16.49 17.82 7.37
C GLU A 169 -16.76 17.50 5.89
N GLY A 170 -17.61 18.30 5.23
CA GLY A 170 -18.01 18.08 3.84
C GLY A 170 -18.67 16.72 3.64
N GLU A 171 -18.49 16.13 2.46
CA GLU A 171 -19.04 14.80 2.14
C GLU A 171 -18.16 13.63 2.62
N GLY A 172 -16.97 13.94 3.15
CA GLY A 172 -16.05 13.02 3.79
C GLY A 172 -15.33 12.02 2.87
N VAL A 173 -14.34 11.35 3.43
CA VAL A 173 -13.60 10.23 2.85
C VAL A 173 -13.77 8.97 3.71
N VAL A 174 -13.43 7.80 3.16
CA VAL A 174 -13.27 6.56 3.94
C VAL A 174 -11.92 5.94 3.63
N VAL A 175 -11.20 5.50 4.66
CA VAL A 175 -9.97 4.72 4.52
C VAL A 175 -10.30 3.25 4.66
N VAL A 176 -9.96 2.45 3.65
CA VAL A 176 -10.08 0.99 3.69
C VAL A 176 -8.68 0.40 3.81
N THR A 177 -8.46 -0.40 4.84
CA THR A 177 -7.26 -1.21 5.03
C THR A 177 -7.58 -2.66 4.71
N LEU A 178 -6.91 -3.21 3.71
CA LEU A 178 -6.98 -4.60 3.28
C LEU A 178 -5.63 -5.25 3.59
N LEU A 179 -5.58 -6.15 4.57
CA LEU A 179 -4.38 -6.94 4.89
C LEU A 179 -4.61 -8.39 4.49
N VAL A 180 -3.62 -8.97 3.83
CA VAL A 180 -3.66 -10.33 3.32
C VAL A 180 -2.37 -11.02 3.71
N ALA A 181 -2.49 -12.24 4.24
CA ALA A 181 -1.37 -13.17 4.36
C ALA A 181 -1.61 -14.35 3.42
N ALA A 182 -0.63 -14.70 2.58
CA ALA A 182 -0.78 -15.74 1.55
C ALA A 182 0.37 -16.76 1.56
N HIS A 183 0.08 -18.00 1.18
CA HIS A 183 1.04 -19.09 0.98
C HIS A 183 1.82 -18.99 -0.35
N ARG A 184 1.70 -17.84 -1.03
CA ARG A 184 2.41 -17.49 -2.26
C ARG A 184 2.88 -16.05 -2.14
N GLU A 185 3.92 -15.74 -2.90
CA GLU A 185 4.41 -14.37 -3.02
C GLU A 185 3.38 -13.50 -3.76
N LEU A 186 3.19 -12.29 -3.22
CA LEU A 186 2.42 -11.21 -3.78
C LEU A 186 3.38 -10.16 -4.35
N ILE A 187 2.91 -9.35 -5.28
CA ILE A 187 3.73 -8.31 -5.92
C ILE A 187 3.94 -7.17 -4.93
N ASP A 188 5.21 -6.80 -4.75
CA ASP A 188 5.56 -5.59 -4.04
C ASP A 188 5.11 -4.37 -4.86
N VAL A 189 4.40 -3.45 -4.20
CA VAL A 189 4.08 -2.12 -4.75
C VAL A 189 5.24 -1.19 -4.39
N ALA A 190 6.07 -0.84 -5.37
CA ALA A 190 7.20 0.06 -5.18
C ALA A 190 6.74 1.50 -4.94
N ASP A 191 5.71 1.93 -5.66
CA ASP A 191 5.09 3.23 -5.47
C ASP A 191 3.56 3.16 -5.47
N VAL A 192 3.00 3.24 -4.26
CA VAL A 192 1.54 3.30 -4.07
C VAL A 192 0.88 4.50 -4.73
N THR A 193 1.62 5.56 -5.11
CA THR A 193 1.04 6.70 -5.82
C THR A 193 0.73 6.40 -7.28
N ASP A 194 1.30 5.32 -7.84
CA ASP A 194 0.92 4.81 -9.15
C ASP A 194 -0.28 3.86 -9.03
N ALA A 195 -1.43 4.29 -9.55
CA ALA A 195 -2.66 3.51 -9.58
C ALA A 195 -2.51 2.20 -10.37
N ASN A 196 -1.57 2.08 -11.31
CA ASN A 196 -1.26 0.81 -11.96
C ASN A 196 -0.81 -0.25 -10.95
N GLU A 197 0.07 0.12 -10.03
CA GLU A 197 0.59 -0.83 -9.04
C GLU A 197 -0.49 -1.23 -8.03
N VAL A 198 -1.31 -0.28 -7.59
CA VAL A 198 -2.48 -0.56 -6.73
C VAL A 198 -3.47 -1.50 -7.44
N ARG A 199 -3.71 -1.30 -8.75
CA ARG A 199 -4.54 -2.20 -9.57
C ARG A 199 -3.96 -3.61 -9.58
N HIS A 200 -2.66 -3.76 -9.85
CA HIS A 200 -2.01 -5.07 -9.91
C HIS A 200 -2.06 -5.82 -8.58
N LEU A 201 -1.84 -5.12 -7.46
CA LEU A 201 -1.98 -5.73 -6.13
C LEU A 201 -3.42 -6.23 -5.91
N LEU A 202 -4.42 -5.41 -6.22
CA LEU A 202 -5.82 -5.81 -6.10
C LEU A 202 -6.17 -6.98 -7.03
N ASP A 203 -5.63 -7.05 -8.24
CA ASP A 203 -5.81 -8.19 -9.16
C ASP A 203 -5.24 -9.49 -8.57
N GLN A 204 -4.10 -9.41 -7.88
CA GLN A 204 -3.56 -10.59 -7.20
C GLN A 204 -4.44 -11.04 -6.03
N VAL A 205 -4.98 -10.11 -5.24
CA VAL A 205 -5.93 -10.45 -4.18
C VAL A 205 -7.21 -11.10 -4.74
N ILE A 206 -7.71 -10.59 -5.89
CA ILE A 206 -8.87 -11.18 -6.60
C ILE A 206 -8.60 -12.63 -7.02
N ALA A 207 -7.35 -12.93 -7.40
CA ALA A 207 -6.93 -14.24 -7.85
C ALA A 207 -6.63 -15.24 -6.71
N LEU A 208 -6.71 -14.83 -5.44
CA LEU A 208 -6.52 -15.74 -4.30
C LEU A 208 -7.72 -16.69 -4.14
N ASP A 209 -7.39 -17.92 -3.78
CA ASP A 209 -8.32 -19.00 -3.45
C ASP A 209 -8.15 -19.44 -2.00
N GLY A 210 -8.99 -20.37 -1.52
CA GLY A 210 -8.96 -20.86 -0.14
C GLY A 210 -7.66 -21.57 0.24
N ASP A 211 -6.91 -22.10 -0.73
CA ASP A 211 -5.64 -22.80 -0.47
C ASP A 211 -4.46 -21.85 -0.41
N SER A 212 -4.50 -20.74 -1.16
CA SER A 212 -3.44 -19.73 -1.18
C SER A 212 -3.60 -18.65 -0.11
N LEU A 213 -4.82 -18.36 0.33
CA LEU A 213 -5.08 -17.39 1.39
C LEU A 213 -4.89 -17.99 2.79
N ALA A 214 -3.99 -17.41 3.59
CA ALA A 214 -3.76 -17.82 4.97
C ALA A 214 -4.63 -17.01 5.95
N VAL A 215 -4.61 -15.68 5.85
CA VAL A 215 -5.34 -14.77 6.75
C VAL A 215 -5.81 -13.54 5.96
N LEU A 216 -7.01 -13.05 6.31
CA LEU A 216 -7.58 -11.81 5.78
C LEU A 216 -8.00 -10.90 6.94
N GLU A 217 -7.73 -9.61 6.78
CA GLU A 217 -8.28 -8.57 7.63
C GLU A 217 -8.75 -7.40 6.74
N VAL A 218 -9.98 -6.93 6.97
CA VAL A 218 -10.55 -5.79 6.26
C VAL A 218 -11.10 -4.82 7.30
N ILE A 219 -10.61 -3.58 7.28
CA ILE A 219 -10.91 -2.54 8.26
C ILE A 219 -11.27 -1.28 7.47
N TRP A 220 -12.35 -0.57 7.81
CA TRP A 220 -12.68 0.71 7.18
C TRP A 220 -13.12 1.77 8.17
N SER A 221 -12.54 2.96 8.09
CA SER A 221 -12.82 4.07 8.99
C SER A 221 -13.02 5.37 8.19
N PRO A 222 -14.04 6.18 8.50
CA PRO A 222 -15.08 5.93 9.50
C PRO A 222 -16.01 4.75 9.14
N ALA A 223 -16.62 4.15 10.15
CA ALA A 223 -17.50 2.98 9.98
C ALA A 223 -18.93 3.37 9.58
N ASP A 224 -19.42 4.52 10.07
CA ASP A 224 -20.76 5.06 9.81
C ASP A 224 -20.74 6.04 8.62
N GLU A 225 -21.88 6.23 7.96
CA GLU A 225 -22.02 7.23 6.89
C GLU A 225 -22.03 8.66 7.45
N ASP A 226 -22.62 8.84 8.64
CA ASP A 226 -22.80 10.12 9.33
C ASP A 226 -21.56 10.52 10.16
N ASP A 227 -20.64 9.58 10.42
CA ASP A 227 -19.28 9.85 10.90
C ASP A 227 -18.42 10.22 9.70
N ARG A 228 -18.26 11.53 9.45
CA ARG A 228 -17.50 11.99 8.29
C ARG A 228 -16.08 12.34 8.72
N MET A 229 -15.13 11.98 7.87
CA MET A 229 -13.73 12.39 7.98
C MET A 229 -13.39 13.26 6.79
N SER A 230 -13.00 14.51 7.04
CA SER A 230 -12.50 15.41 6.00
C SER A 230 -11.11 14.99 5.51
N THR A 231 -10.67 15.51 4.36
CA THR A 231 -9.31 15.26 3.86
C THR A 231 -8.24 15.88 4.77
N ALA A 232 -8.54 16.99 5.45
CA ALA A 232 -7.62 17.60 6.40
C ALA A 232 -7.44 16.71 7.65
N GLU A 233 -8.52 16.13 8.16
CA GLU A 233 -8.43 15.14 9.25
C GLU A 233 -7.72 13.87 8.81
N LEU A 234 -7.97 13.39 7.58
CA LEU A 234 -7.28 12.24 6.99
C LEU A 234 -5.76 12.41 7.06
N GLU A 235 -5.24 13.56 6.60
CA GLU A 235 -3.79 13.83 6.57
C GLU A 235 -3.16 13.87 7.96
N VAL A 236 -3.94 14.21 8.99
CA VAL A 236 -3.50 14.20 10.40
C VAL A 236 -3.55 12.79 10.98
N LEU A 237 -4.62 12.04 10.73
CA LEU A 237 -4.86 10.70 11.31
C LEU A 237 -4.07 9.59 10.59
N TYR A 238 -3.73 9.80 9.33
CA TYR A 238 -3.05 8.84 8.46
C TYR A 238 -1.84 9.48 7.76
N PRO A 239 -0.82 9.91 8.50
CA PRO A 239 0.34 10.62 7.92
C PRO A 239 1.16 9.75 6.95
N GLU A 240 0.99 8.44 6.96
CA GLU A 240 1.64 7.51 6.04
C GLU A 240 1.00 7.45 4.64
N LEU A 241 -0.23 7.96 4.50
CA LEU A 241 -0.94 7.96 3.23
C LEU A 241 -0.36 9.00 2.28
N ARG A 242 -0.12 8.59 1.03
CA ARG A 242 0.39 9.46 -0.04
C ARG A 242 -0.68 9.67 -1.09
N ARG A 243 -0.83 10.90 -1.58
CA ARG A 243 -1.83 11.23 -2.62
C ARG A 243 -1.55 10.41 -3.88
N ILE A 244 -2.57 9.75 -4.40
CA ILE A 244 -2.49 9.00 -5.65
C ILE A 244 -2.23 9.99 -6.79
N ASN A 245 -1.30 9.67 -7.67
CA ASN A 245 -1.11 10.44 -8.89
C ASN A 245 -2.31 10.22 -9.79
N GLU A 246 -3.19 11.22 -9.88
CA GLU A 246 -4.41 11.14 -10.69
C GLU A 246 -4.13 10.91 -12.18
N GLN A 247 -2.88 11.16 -12.60
CA GLN A 247 -2.37 10.87 -13.93
C GLN A 247 -2.09 9.37 -14.18
N THR A 248 -2.27 8.51 -13.21
CA THR A 248 -2.12 7.05 -13.38
C THR A 248 -3.47 6.32 -13.40
N LEU A 249 -4.56 7.04 -13.08
CA LEU A 249 -5.93 6.53 -13.13
C LEU A 249 -6.36 6.33 -14.59
N ALA A 250 -6.86 5.13 -14.94
CA ALA A 250 -7.27 4.87 -16.31
C ALA A 250 -8.55 5.64 -16.68
N GLY A 251 -8.68 5.98 -17.96
CA GLY A 251 -9.91 6.60 -18.51
C GLY A 251 -10.14 8.06 -18.11
N ARG A 252 -9.23 8.69 -17.37
CA ARG A 252 -9.33 10.09 -16.95
C ARG A 252 -8.18 10.93 -17.51
N VAL A 253 -8.51 12.11 -18.01
CA VAL A 253 -7.56 13.15 -18.41
C VAL A 253 -7.91 14.46 -17.70
N PHE A 254 -6.93 15.36 -17.60
CA PHE A 254 -7.12 16.66 -16.98
C PHE A 254 -7.10 17.75 -18.05
N CYS A 255 -8.13 18.60 -18.05
CA CYS A 255 -8.20 19.73 -18.95
C CYS A 255 -7.05 20.70 -18.65
N ALA A 256 -6.20 21.02 -19.63
CA ALA A 256 -5.10 21.96 -19.38
C ALA A 256 -5.56 23.42 -19.13
N PHE A 257 -6.80 23.76 -19.48
CA PHE A 257 -7.36 25.09 -19.25
C PHE A 257 -7.93 25.25 -17.85
N CYS A 258 -8.87 24.37 -17.46
CA CYS A 258 -9.58 24.51 -16.19
C CYS A 258 -9.13 23.52 -15.11
N ALA A 259 -8.17 22.63 -15.42
CA ALA A 259 -7.72 21.55 -14.56
C ALA A 259 -8.83 20.56 -14.13
N ALA A 260 -10.03 20.65 -14.71
CA ALA A 260 -11.10 19.71 -14.39
C ALA A 260 -10.80 18.33 -14.99
N PRO A 261 -11.02 17.24 -14.23
CA PRO A 261 -10.92 15.89 -14.74
C PRO A 261 -12.12 15.56 -15.63
N PHE A 262 -11.89 14.85 -16.72
CA PHE A 262 -12.98 14.34 -17.57
C PHE A 262 -12.59 13.03 -18.27
N ALA A 263 -13.59 12.36 -18.84
CA ALA A 263 -13.39 11.07 -19.50
C ALA A 263 -12.56 11.24 -20.77
N LYS A 264 -11.56 10.37 -20.96
CA LYS A 264 -10.63 10.42 -22.10
C LYS A 264 -11.34 10.34 -23.46
N GLU A 265 -12.53 9.75 -23.50
CA GLU A 265 -13.34 9.55 -24.69
C GLU A 265 -14.06 10.83 -25.16
N LEU A 266 -14.13 11.87 -24.33
CA LEU A 266 -14.76 13.13 -24.72
C LEU A 266 -13.84 13.91 -25.67
N ALA A 267 -14.41 14.53 -26.70
CA ALA A 267 -13.67 15.38 -27.64
C ALA A 267 -13.43 16.81 -27.10
N VAL A 268 -14.19 17.21 -26.07
CA VAL A 268 -14.09 18.51 -25.40
C VAL A 268 -14.28 18.35 -23.88
N CYS A 269 -13.66 19.24 -23.12
CA CYS A 269 -13.87 19.31 -21.67
C CYS A 269 -15.34 19.68 -21.38
N PRO A 270 -16.11 18.87 -20.64
CA PRO A 270 -17.51 19.14 -20.33
C PRO A 270 -17.69 20.34 -19.38
N HIS A 271 -16.62 20.76 -18.69
CA HIS A 271 -16.68 21.85 -17.73
C HIS A 271 -16.45 23.23 -18.37
N CYS A 272 -15.59 23.33 -19.39
CA CYS A 272 -15.22 24.62 -19.99
C CYS A 272 -15.24 24.65 -21.52
N GLY A 273 -15.54 23.54 -22.20
CA GLY A 273 -15.58 23.45 -23.66
C GLY A 273 -14.21 23.42 -24.35
N ALA A 274 -13.10 23.44 -23.60
CA ALA A 274 -11.76 23.39 -24.19
C ALA A 274 -11.51 22.05 -24.94
N PRO A 275 -10.81 22.07 -26.08
CA PRO A 275 -10.49 20.87 -26.85
C PRO A 275 -9.52 19.94 -26.11
N VAL A 276 -9.61 18.64 -26.40
CA VAL A 276 -8.78 17.60 -25.74
C VAL A 276 -7.36 17.52 -26.25
N GLU A 277 -7.05 18.10 -27.41
CA GLU A 277 -5.67 18.17 -27.92
C GLU A 277 -4.74 18.94 -26.96
N ASP A 278 -5.31 19.82 -26.13
CA ASP A 278 -4.60 20.51 -25.05
C ASP A 278 -4.65 19.76 -23.71
N ALA A 279 -5.46 18.69 -23.57
CA ALA A 279 -5.53 17.92 -22.35
C ALA A 279 -4.23 17.16 -22.12
N ARG A 280 -3.67 17.27 -20.92
CA ARG A 280 -2.44 16.56 -20.60
C ARG A 280 -2.78 15.07 -20.44
N PRO A 281 -2.09 14.17 -21.15
CA PRO A 281 -2.21 12.76 -20.83
C PRO A 281 -1.86 12.59 -19.36
N SER A 282 -2.50 11.60 -18.77
CA SER A 282 -2.20 11.10 -17.46
C SER A 282 -0.75 10.55 -17.55
N ARG A 283 0.27 11.40 -17.29
CA ARG A 283 1.70 11.05 -17.31
C ARG A 283 2.12 10.25 -16.07
#